data_AF-A0A9D4UYC0-F1
#
_entry.id   AF-A0A9D4UYC0-F1
#
_cell.length_a   1.000
_cell.length_b   1.000
_cell.length_c   1.000
_cell.angle_alpha   90.00
_cell.angle_beta   90.00
_cell.angle_gamma   90.00
#
_symmetry.space_group_name_H-M   'P 1'
#
loop_
_entity.id
_entity.type
_entity.pdbx_description
1 polymer ?
#
loop_
_entity_poly.entity_id
_entity_poly.type
_entity_poly.pdbx_seq_one_letter_code
_entity_poly.pdbx_strand_id
1 'polypeptide(L)'
;MREDALENSMCCVHCGAAINEVYVQYSPGNIRLTKCMECKCVADEYVECEMMIILIDLILHKSEVYRHLFFNYPILYKLNMKDLVWKTCLLFLLLDSCRQSLTSAGKVGTIKWDSLPAFVSTAGKLIGQVLVQNLIYFSTILVAAVVILRTRSHPKLRWVDLLLALLLSSYFKLFTFSMMVWDFSPFMVHIVEMFVLSSNTVAFKVIMNESTPIAATIIALGALASQIRLHHRGLGGQQRETSFVASSLNHTLILNACTRHPYKDSIFSHMKVS
;
A
#
# COMPACT_ATOMS: atom_id res chain seq x y z
N MET A 1 -6.22 -17.43 -35.87
CA MET A 1 -6.05 -15.98 -36.12
C MET A 1 -7.17 -15.17 -35.46
N ARG A 2 -7.57 -15.51 -34.24
CA ARG A 2 -8.70 -14.88 -33.53
C ARG A 2 -8.50 -14.93 -32.01
N GLU A 3 -7.26 -14.85 -31.57
CA GLU A 3 -6.89 -14.80 -30.14
C GLU A 3 -6.06 -13.54 -29.81
N ASP A 4 -5.63 -12.78 -30.82
CA ASP A 4 -4.73 -11.63 -30.67
C ASP A 4 -5.48 -10.28 -30.59
N ALA A 5 -6.78 -10.27 -30.89
CA ALA A 5 -7.58 -9.04 -31.02
C ALA A 5 -8.04 -8.43 -29.68
N LEU A 6 -7.71 -9.06 -28.55
CA LEU A 6 -8.00 -8.52 -27.20
C LEU A 6 -6.75 -7.89 -26.55
N GLU A 7 -5.57 -7.97 -27.18
CA GLU A 7 -4.32 -7.59 -26.50
C GLU A 7 -3.94 -6.11 -26.65
N ASN A 8 -4.68 -5.30 -27.42
CA ASN A 8 -4.35 -3.88 -27.55
C ASN A 8 -5.54 -2.99 -27.98
N SER A 9 -6.69 -3.11 -27.32
CA SER A 9 -7.81 -2.19 -27.57
C SER A 9 -7.52 -0.84 -26.93
N MET A 10 -7.01 0.10 -27.73
CA MET A 10 -6.88 1.51 -27.34
C MET A 10 -8.27 2.09 -27.00
N CYS A 11 -8.32 3.18 -26.24
CA CYS A 11 -9.58 3.82 -25.88
C CYS A 11 -9.49 5.35 -25.93
N CYS A 12 -10.63 6.01 -26.05
CA CYS A 12 -10.69 7.46 -25.93
C CYS A 12 -10.41 7.90 -24.49
N VAL A 13 -9.52 8.86 -24.31
CA VAL A 13 -9.18 9.39 -22.98
C VAL A 13 -10.36 10.10 -22.31
N HIS A 14 -11.28 10.68 -23.07
CA HIS A 14 -12.44 11.41 -22.52
C HIS A 14 -13.63 10.49 -22.17
N CYS A 15 -14.08 9.64 -23.09
CA CYS A 15 -15.28 8.82 -22.89
C CYS A 15 -14.99 7.34 -22.57
N GLY A 16 -13.77 6.86 -22.78
CA GLY A 16 -13.41 5.45 -22.58
C GLY A 16 -13.93 4.50 -23.67
N ALA A 17 -14.55 5.01 -24.74
CA ALA A 17 -14.96 4.18 -25.87
C ALA A 17 -13.75 3.55 -26.57
N ALA A 18 -13.87 2.30 -26.99
CA ALA A 18 -12.82 1.59 -27.71
C ALA A 18 -12.53 2.24 -29.06
N ILE A 19 -11.25 2.33 -29.42
CA ILE A 19 -10.76 2.92 -30.67
C ILE A 19 -9.70 2.00 -31.26
N ASN A 20 -9.67 1.88 -32.60
CA ASN A 20 -8.69 1.05 -33.29
C ASN A 20 -7.29 1.67 -33.26
N GLU A 21 -7.17 2.97 -33.55
CA GLU A 21 -5.91 3.70 -33.57
C GLU A 21 -6.10 5.13 -33.05
N VAL A 22 -5.24 5.55 -32.13
CA VAL A 22 -5.26 6.91 -31.54
C VAL A 22 -4.70 7.98 -32.48
N TYR A 23 -3.79 7.60 -33.38
CA TYR A 23 -3.22 8.48 -34.38
C TYR A 23 -2.92 7.73 -35.68
N VAL A 24 -2.98 8.43 -36.80
CA VAL A 24 -2.56 7.94 -38.12
C VAL A 24 -1.27 8.64 -38.50
N GLN A 25 -0.25 7.86 -38.86
CA GLN A 25 1.02 8.40 -39.34
C GLN A 25 1.04 8.48 -40.87
N TYR A 26 1.18 9.68 -41.42
CA TYR A 26 1.26 9.89 -42.87
C TYR A 26 2.71 9.87 -43.38
N SER A 27 3.66 10.34 -42.59
CA SER A 27 5.10 10.31 -42.88
C SER A 27 5.91 10.26 -41.57
N PRO A 28 7.22 9.96 -41.59
CA PRO A 28 8.07 10.05 -40.39
C PRO A 28 7.92 11.43 -39.73
N GLY A 29 7.45 11.47 -38.48
CA GLY A 29 7.20 12.71 -37.73
C GLY A 29 5.89 13.47 -38.05
N ASN A 30 5.09 13.03 -39.03
CA ASN A 30 3.79 13.62 -39.34
C ASN A 30 2.68 12.67 -38.91
N ILE A 31 2.19 12.89 -37.69
CA ILE A 31 1.07 12.16 -37.12
C ILE A 31 -0.18 13.05 -37.10
N ARG A 32 -1.35 12.44 -37.25
CA ARG A 32 -2.63 13.10 -37.10
C ARG A 32 -3.47 12.34 -36.10
N LEU A 33 -3.91 13.01 -35.05
CA LEU A 33 -4.75 12.42 -34.02
C LEU A 33 -6.14 12.07 -34.57
N THR A 34 -6.62 10.88 -34.21
CA THR A 34 -7.94 10.38 -34.58
C THR A 34 -9.01 11.04 -33.71
N LYS A 35 -10.21 11.28 -34.25
CA LYS A 35 -11.37 11.73 -33.46
C LYS A 35 -12.20 10.54 -33.01
N CYS A 36 -12.66 10.57 -31.77
CA CYS A 36 -13.56 9.55 -31.25
C CYS A 36 -14.92 9.61 -31.97
N MET A 37 -15.45 8.45 -32.36
CA MET A 37 -16.76 8.37 -33.02
C MET A 37 -17.92 8.68 -32.07
N GLU A 38 -17.75 8.42 -30.77
CA GLU A 38 -18.77 8.60 -29.74
C GLU A 38 -18.85 10.06 -29.26
N CYS A 39 -17.75 10.58 -28.67
CA CYS A 39 -17.74 11.93 -28.10
C CYS A 39 -17.33 13.04 -29.07
N LYS A 40 -16.87 12.70 -30.29
CA LYS A 40 -16.38 13.63 -31.34
C LYS A 40 -15.14 14.47 -30.98
N CYS A 41 -14.62 14.36 -29.75
CA CYS A 41 -13.34 14.94 -29.33
C CYS A 41 -12.16 14.20 -29.97
N VAL A 42 -10.97 14.80 -29.87
CA VAL A 42 -9.71 14.11 -30.18
C VAL A 42 -9.58 12.91 -29.24
N ALA A 43 -9.19 11.75 -29.78
CA ALA A 43 -9.21 10.48 -29.05
C ALA A 43 -8.22 10.46 -27.89
N ASP A 44 -7.03 11.02 -28.10
CA ASP A 44 -5.95 11.12 -27.13
C ASP A 44 -4.99 12.24 -27.53
N GLU A 45 -5.09 13.38 -26.83
CA GLU A 45 -4.19 14.53 -27.03
C GLU A 45 -2.83 14.36 -26.35
N TYR A 46 -2.71 13.42 -25.41
CA TYR A 46 -1.47 13.22 -24.66
C TYR A 46 -0.35 12.58 -25.50
N VAL A 47 -0.67 12.00 -26.66
CA VAL A 47 0.30 11.45 -27.61
C VAL A 47 1.29 12.52 -28.11
N GLU A 48 0.83 13.77 -28.25
CA GLU A 48 1.67 14.91 -28.68
C GLU A 48 2.26 15.67 -27.49
N CYS A 49 1.84 15.37 -26.26
CA CYS A 49 2.26 16.09 -25.08
C CYS A 49 3.62 15.63 -24.56
N GLU A 50 4.39 16.58 -24.02
CA GLU A 50 5.59 16.24 -23.27
C GLU A 50 5.25 15.58 -21.93
N MET A 51 6.18 14.76 -21.41
CA MET A 51 6.01 14.02 -20.15
C MET A 51 5.65 14.90 -18.96
N MET A 52 6.07 16.18 -18.95
CA MET A 52 5.74 17.10 -17.86
C MET A 52 4.24 17.39 -17.78
N ILE A 53 3.56 17.53 -18.92
CA ILE A 53 2.11 17.78 -18.96
C ILE A 53 1.36 16.55 -18.46
N ILE A 54 1.77 15.37 -18.90
CA ILE A 54 1.25 14.09 -18.44
C ILE A 54 1.42 13.97 -16.92
N LEU A 55 2.59 14.33 -16.38
CA LEU A 55 2.86 14.29 -14.94
C LEU A 55 1.96 15.25 -14.14
N ILE A 56 1.76 16.48 -14.62
CA ILE A 56 0.90 17.46 -13.95
C ILE A 56 -0.55 16.94 -13.89
N ASP A 57 -1.07 16.46 -15.02
CA ASP A 57 -2.43 15.93 -15.09
C ASP A 57 -2.59 14.65 -14.26
N LEU A 58 -1.53 13.85 -14.16
CA LEU A 58 -1.48 12.70 -13.28
C LEU A 58 -1.59 13.12 -11.81
N ILE A 59 -0.80 14.11 -11.38
CA ILE A 59 -0.84 14.71 -10.03
C ILE A 59 -2.22 15.32 -9.72
N LEU A 60 -2.88 15.89 -10.73
CA LEU A 60 -4.25 16.43 -10.62
C LEU A 60 -5.34 15.35 -10.61
N HIS A 61 -4.97 14.05 -10.65
CA HIS A 61 -5.91 12.93 -10.66
C HIS A 61 -6.92 12.96 -11.81
N LYS A 62 -6.57 13.55 -12.97
CA LYS A 62 -7.48 13.55 -14.12
C LYS A 62 -7.63 12.14 -14.66
N SER A 63 -8.86 11.63 -14.84
CA SER A 63 -9.07 10.28 -15.36
C SER A 63 -8.53 10.05 -16.78
N GLU A 64 -8.40 11.12 -17.57
CA GLU A 64 -7.97 11.11 -18.97
C GLU A 64 -6.52 10.61 -19.10
N VAL A 65 -5.63 11.12 -18.24
CA VAL A 65 -4.22 10.70 -18.24
C VAL A 65 -4.04 9.25 -17.77
N TYR A 66 -4.89 8.74 -16.87
CA TYR A 66 -4.85 7.33 -16.47
C TYR A 66 -5.26 6.43 -17.64
N ARG A 67 -6.23 6.85 -18.46
CA ARG A 67 -6.59 6.10 -19.69
C ARG A 67 -5.48 6.13 -20.72
N HIS A 68 -4.85 7.30 -20.90
CA HIS A 68 -3.67 7.42 -21.75
C HIS A 68 -2.58 6.44 -21.29
N LEU A 69 -2.19 6.50 -20.01
CA LEU A 69 -1.15 5.63 -19.45
C LEU A 69 -1.51 4.15 -19.55
N PHE A 70 -2.70 3.74 -19.14
CA PHE A 70 -3.02 2.31 -19.06
C PHE A 70 -3.37 1.65 -20.40
N PHE A 71 -3.95 2.38 -21.36
CA PHE A 71 -4.49 1.78 -22.58
C PHE A 71 -3.84 2.28 -23.88
N ASN A 72 -3.34 3.51 -23.92
CA ASN A 72 -2.83 4.10 -25.17
C ASN A 72 -1.32 4.31 -25.18
N TYR A 73 -0.66 4.25 -24.02
CA TYR A 73 0.76 4.58 -23.90
C TYR A 73 1.66 3.34 -24.10
N PRO A 74 2.43 3.28 -25.20
CA PRO A 74 3.08 2.05 -25.63
C PRO A 74 4.29 1.63 -24.79
N ILE A 75 4.89 2.57 -24.06
CA ILE A 75 6.11 2.29 -23.29
C ILE A 75 5.83 1.39 -22.08
N LEU A 76 4.62 1.43 -21.51
CA LEU A 76 4.28 0.55 -20.38
C LEU A 76 4.31 -0.92 -20.79
N TYR A 77 3.81 -1.30 -21.98
CA TYR A 77 3.88 -2.69 -22.44
C TYR A 77 5.29 -3.12 -22.88
N LYS A 78 6.13 -2.18 -23.33
CA LYS A 78 7.43 -2.47 -23.96
C LYS A 78 8.56 -2.64 -22.94
N LEU A 79 8.39 -2.13 -21.73
CA LEU A 79 9.30 -2.40 -20.61
C LEU A 79 9.11 -3.84 -20.15
N ASN A 80 10.16 -4.48 -19.65
CA ASN A 80 10.08 -5.83 -19.11
C ASN A 80 9.17 -5.81 -17.86
N MET A 81 7.86 -5.99 -18.05
CA MET A 81 6.80 -5.68 -17.08
C MET A 81 7.05 -6.30 -15.71
N LYS A 82 7.57 -7.53 -15.70
CA LYS A 82 7.94 -8.25 -14.48
C LYS A 82 9.04 -7.54 -13.70
N ASP A 83 10.06 -7.05 -14.38
CA ASP A 83 11.19 -6.36 -13.75
C ASP A 83 10.73 -5.01 -13.17
N LEU A 84 9.89 -4.28 -13.89
CA LEU A 84 9.36 -3.01 -13.42
C LEU A 84 8.44 -3.19 -12.20
N VAL A 85 7.54 -4.16 -12.26
CA VAL A 85 6.61 -4.50 -11.17
C VAL A 85 7.38 -4.90 -9.91
N TRP A 86 8.40 -5.76 -10.03
CA TRP A 86 9.17 -6.16 -8.85
C TRP A 86 9.98 -5.00 -8.26
N LYS A 87 10.63 -4.17 -9.11
CA LYS A 87 11.40 -3.00 -8.65
C LYS A 87 10.52 -1.98 -7.94
N THR A 88 9.36 -1.67 -8.52
CA THR A 88 8.39 -0.73 -7.92
C THR A 88 7.77 -1.30 -6.64
N CYS A 89 7.45 -2.59 -6.61
CA CYS A 89 6.99 -3.26 -5.40
C CYS A 89 8.04 -3.20 -4.28
N LEU A 90 9.31 -3.52 -4.58
CA LEU A 90 10.42 -3.40 -3.63
C LEU A 90 10.56 -1.97 -3.11
N LEU A 91 10.50 -0.97 -4.00
CA LEU A 91 10.60 0.43 -3.64
C LEU A 91 9.46 0.85 -2.69
N PHE A 92 8.22 0.50 -2.99
CA PHE A 92 7.09 0.82 -2.12
C PHE A 92 7.12 0.08 -0.79
N LEU A 93 7.62 -1.16 -0.77
CA LEU A 93 7.84 -1.89 0.48
C LEU A 93 8.86 -1.19 1.37
N LEU A 94 9.95 -0.67 0.80
CA LEU A 94 10.93 0.12 1.53
C LEU A 94 10.31 1.43 2.06
N LEU A 95 9.58 2.15 1.21
CA LEU A 95 8.93 3.42 1.60
C LEU A 95 7.90 3.24 2.71
N ASP A 96 7.05 2.22 2.60
CA ASP A 96 6.05 1.90 3.61
C ASP A 96 6.73 1.47 4.94
N SER A 97 7.86 0.75 4.85
CA SER A 97 8.68 0.39 6.03
C SER A 97 9.30 1.61 6.70
N CYS A 98 9.84 2.55 5.92
CA CYS A 98 10.35 3.82 6.43
C CYS A 98 9.24 4.65 7.09
N ARG A 99 8.06 4.73 6.48
CA ARG A 99 6.88 5.41 7.07
C ARG A 99 6.49 4.78 8.41
N GLN A 100 6.42 3.45 8.47
CA GLN A 100 6.05 2.76 9.70
C GLN A 100 7.09 2.96 10.82
N SER A 101 8.37 3.07 10.46
CA SER A 101 9.44 3.44 11.41
C SER A 101 9.22 4.86 11.96
N LEU A 102 8.97 5.84 11.10
CA LEU A 102 8.76 7.25 11.48
C LEU A 102 7.57 7.42 12.44
N THR A 103 6.47 6.72 12.16
CA THR A 103 5.27 6.75 13.02
C THR A 103 5.45 5.98 14.34
N SER A 104 6.32 4.98 14.36
CA SER A 104 6.60 4.18 15.56
C SER A 104 7.65 4.82 16.48
N ALA A 105 8.48 5.72 15.97
CA ALA A 105 9.52 6.42 16.73
C ALA A 105 8.98 7.19 17.95
N GLY A 106 7.71 7.62 17.92
CA GLY A 106 7.05 8.30 19.05
C GLY A 106 6.41 7.36 20.09
N LYS A 107 6.26 6.06 19.83
CA LYS A 107 5.53 5.10 20.69
C LYS A 107 6.40 4.00 21.31
N VAL A 108 7.58 3.73 20.73
CA VAL A 108 8.44 2.62 21.15
C VAL A 108 9.62 3.16 21.93
N GLY A 109 9.53 3.11 23.26
CA GLY A 109 10.65 3.37 24.15
C GLY A 109 11.84 2.46 23.78
N THR A 110 12.99 3.09 23.51
CA THR A 110 14.33 2.47 23.45
C THR A 110 14.42 1.16 22.67
N ILE A 111 14.36 1.24 21.33
CA ILE A 111 14.87 0.15 20.50
C ILE A 111 16.38 0.08 20.69
N LYS A 112 16.83 -0.91 21.47
CA LYS A 112 18.24 -1.21 21.69
C LYS A 112 18.79 -2.00 20.51
N TRP A 113 19.54 -1.33 19.64
CA TRP A 113 20.21 -1.90 18.46
C TRP A 113 21.53 -2.58 18.83
N ASP A 114 21.55 -3.27 19.96
CA ASP A 114 22.78 -3.67 20.63
C ASP A 114 23.47 -4.86 19.91
N SER A 115 22.77 -5.53 18.98
CA SER A 115 23.30 -6.67 18.23
C SER A 115 22.64 -6.87 16.85
N LEU A 116 23.40 -7.44 15.90
CA LEU A 116 22.94 -7.77 14.55
C LEU A 116 21.66 -8.65 14.55
N PRO A 117 21.52 -9.69 15.40
CA PRO A 117 20.29 -10.49 15.46
C PRO A 117 19.07 -9.70 15.93
N ALA A 118 19.24 -8.78 16.88
CA ALA A 118 18.17 -7.91 17.35
C ALA A 118 17.72 -6.91 16.27
N PHE A 119 18.68 -6.37 15.50
CA PHE A 119 18.40 -5.54 14.33
C PHE A 119 17.60 -6.30 13.28
N VAL A 120 18.08 -7.47 12.86
CA VAL A 120 17.43 -8.31 11.84
C VAL A 120 16.03 -8.73 12.29
N SER A 121 15.86 -9.09 13.56
CA SER A 121 14.55 -9.47 14.11
C SER A 121 13.56 -8.31 14.07
N THR A 122 14.00 -7.10 14.43
CA THR A 122 13.13 -5.91 14.48
C THR A 122 12.80 -5.41 13.07
N ALA A 123 13.81 -5.29 12.21
CA ALA A 123 13.64 -4.92 10.81
C ALA A 123 12.76 -5.94 10.07
N GLY A 124 13.01 -7.24 10.28
CA GLY A 124 12.21 -8.33 9.71
C GLY A 124 10.75 -8.30 10.17
N LYS A 125 10.48 -7.96 11.44
CA LYS A 125 9.11 -7.76 11.94
C LYS A 125 8.41 -6.59 11.24
N LEU A 126 9.08 -5.44 11.08
CA LEU A 126 8.52 -4.27 10.40
C LEU A 126 8.23 -4.57 8.92
N ILE A 127 9.23 -5.08 8.20
CA ILE A 127 9.09 -5.44 6.78
C ILE A 127 7.99 -6.50 6.61
N GLY A 128 7.94 -7.51 7.48
CA GLY A 128 6.91 -8.55 7.48
C GLY A 128 5.50 -7.98 7.73
N GLN A 129 5.36 -7.00 8.63
CA GLN A 129 4.08 -6.32 8.85
C GLN A 129 3.62 -5.52 7.63
N VAL A 130 4.51 -4.75 7.02
CA VAL A 130 4.24 -3.97 5.81
C VAL A 130 3.88 -4.87 4.63
N LEU A 131 4.63 -5.96 4.43
CA LEU A 131 4.34 -6.97 3.40
C LEU A 131 2.92 -7.51 3.56
N VAL A 132 2.56 -7.93 4.78
CA VAL A 132 1.21 -8.42 5.07
C VAL A 132 0.17 -7.34 4.80
N GLN A 133 0.40 -6.08 5.19
CA GLN A 133 -0.52 -4.97 4.92
C GLN A 133 -0.78 -4.77 3.42
N ASN A 134 0.29 -4.71 2.61
CA ASN A 134 0.19 -4.54 1.16
C ASN A 134 -0.48 -5.74 0.48
N LEU A 135 -0.20 -6.97 0.94
CA LEU A 135 -0.87 -8.17 0.43
C LEU A 135 -2.37 -8.16 0.69
N ILE A 136 -2.80 -7.69 1.87
CA ILE A 136 -4.23 -7.56 2.20
C ILE A 136 -4.90 -6.55 1.30
N TYR A 137 -4.31 -5.35 1.20
CA TYR A 137 -4.83 -4.28 0.37
C TYR A 137 -4.98 -4.75 -1.09
N PHE A 138 -3.93 -5.32 -1.66
CA PHE A 138 -3.98 -5.86 -3.02
C PHE A 138 -5.03 -6.97 -3.16
N SER A 139 -5.05 -7.94 -2.24
CA SER A 139 -6.00 -9.06 -2.28
C SER A 139 -7.46 -8.60 -2.19
N THR A 140 -7.78 -7.58 -1.38
CA THR A 140 -9.14 -7.03 -1.30
C THR A 140 -9.59 -6.41 -2.62
N ILE A 141 -8.71 -5.65 -3.28
CA ILE A 141 -8.99 -5.04 -4.58
C ILE A 141 -9.08 -6.12 -5.67
N LEU A 142 -8.21 -7.13 -5.62
CA LEU A 142 -8.19 -8.26 -6.54
C LEU A 142 -9.51 -9.04 -6.52
N VAL A 143 -9.99 -9.37 -5.32
CA VAL A 143 -11.27 -10.06 -5.13
C VAL A 143 -12.41 -9.19 -5.65
N ALA A 144 -12.45 -7.90 -5.29
CA ALA A 144 -13.48 -6.97 -5.76
C ALA A 144 -13.49 -6.87 -7.30
N ALA A 145 -12.31 -6.76 -7.93
CA ALA A 145 -12.17 -6.75 -9.37
C ALA A 145 -12.73 -8.04 -10.01
N VAL A 146 -12.40 -9.22 -9.47
CA VAL A 146 -12.95 -10.47 -10.01
C VAL A 146 -14.45 -10.61 -9.80
N VAL A 147 -14.99 -10.15 -8.67
CA VAL A 147 -16.45 -10.14 -8.47
C VAL A 147 -17.13 -9.29 -9.55
N ILE A 148 -16.63 -8.08 -9.80
CA ILE A 148 -17.16 -7.18 -10.83
C ILE A 148 -17.06 -7.83 -12.22
N LEU A 149 -15.88 -8.33 -12.60
CA LEU A 149 -15.67 -8.97 -13.90
C LEU A 149 -16.56 -10.19 -14.11
N ARG A 150 -16.76 -11.00 -13.05
CA ARG A 150 -17.64 -12.16 -13.09
C ARG A 150 -19.11 -11.78 -13.28
N THR A 151 -19.54 -10.66 -12.70
CA THR A 151 -20.93 -10.19 -12.84
C THR A 151 -21.24 -9.54 -14.18
N ARG A 152 -20.24 -9.03 -14.90
CA ARG A 152 -20.42 -8.18 -16.09
C ARG A 152 -19.94 -8.78 -17.41
N SER A 153 -19.47 -10.03 -17.42
CA SER A 153 -19.02 -10.75 -18.63
C SER A 153 -17.97 -9.97 -19.45
N HIS A 154 -17.15 -9.15 -18.78
CA HIS A 154 -16.08 -8.39 -19.42
C HIS A 154 -14.90 -9.29 -19.83
N PRO A 155 -14.04 -8.81 -20.75
CA PRO A 155 -12.82 -9.51 -21.11
C PRO A 155 -11.92 -9.84 -19.90
N LYS A 156 -11.08 -10.87 -20.04
CA LYS A 156 -10.16 -11.32 -19.00
C LYS A 156 -9.09 -10.25 -18.73
N LEU A 157 -9.28 -9.44 -17.68
CA LEU A 157 -8.23 -8.56 -17.14
C LEU A 157 -7.12 -9.42 -16.52
N ARG A 158 -5.86 -9.20 -16.90
CA ARG A 158 -4.74 -9.91 -16.26
C ARG A 158 -4.45 -9.25 -14.93
N TRP A 159 -4.24 -10.06 -13.89
CA TRP A 159 -3.89 -9.57 -12.56
C TRP A 159 -2.62 -8.70 -12.52
N VAL A 160 -1.69 -8.93 -13.45
CA VAL A 160 -0.47 -8.13 -13.59
C VAL A 160 -0.79 -6.70 -14.03
N ASP A 161 -1.79 -6.51 -14.90
CA ASP A 161 -2.19 -5.18 -15.37
C ASP A 161 -2.85 -4.39 -14.24
N LEU A 162 -3.71 -5.06 -13.45
CA LEU A 162 -4.29 -4.47 -12.24
C LEU A 162 -3.21 -4.12 -11.20
N LEU A 163 -2.24 -5.03 -10.99
CA LEU A 163 -1.13 -4.79 -10.07
C LEU A 163 -0.27 -3.61 -10.54
N LEU A 164 0.12 -3.59 -11.81
CA LEU A 164 0.90 -2.50 -12.38
C LEU A 164 0.17 -1.17 -12.24
N ALA A 165 -1.12 -1.14 -12.52
CA ALA A 165 -1.89 0.09 -12.44
C ALA A 165 -2.05 0.59 -10.99
N LEU A 166 -2.22 -0.31 -10.01
CA LEU A 166 -2.21 0.03 -8.59
C LEU A 166 -0.83 0.51 -8.12
N LEU A 167 0.25 -0.07 -8.63
CA LEU A 167 1.61 0.37 -8.34
C LEU A 167 1.86 1.75 -8.97
N LEU A 168 1.50 1.94 -10.25
CA LEU A 168 1.69 3.21 -10.95
C LEU A 168 0.92 4.34 -10.27
N SER A 169 -0.32 4.08 -9.85
CA SER A 169 -1.14 5.05 -9.10
C SER A 169 -0.66 5.33 -7.68
N SER A 170 0.22 4.50 -7.12
CA SER A 170 0.83 4.73 -5.80
C SER A 170 2.06 5.66 -5.83
N TYR A 171 2.27 6.43 -6.90
CA TYR A 171 3.43 7.32 -7.06
C TYR A 171 3.60 8.36 -5.94
N PHE A 172 2.51 8.80 -5.30
CA PHE A 172 2.58 9.72 -4.15
C PHE A 172 3.36 9.15 -2.95
N LYS A 173 3.54 7.82 -2.87
CA LYS A 173 4.41 7.21 -1.85
C LYS A 173 5.84 7.74 -1.93
N LEU A 174 6.31 8.21 -3.10
CA LEU A 174 7.63 8.81 -3.27
C LEU A 174 7.84 10.07 -2.41
N PHE A 175 6.78 10.82 -2.09
CA PHE A 175 6.87 11.97 -1.18
C PHE A 175 7.26 11.58 0.25
N THR A 176 7.21 10.29 0.59
CA THR A 176 7.76 9.76 1.84
C THR A 176 9.27 9.99 1.96
N PHE A 177 10.01 10.02 0.84
CA PHE A 177 11.42 10.41 0.87
C PHE A 177 11.59 11.86 1.32
N SER A 178 10.77 12.78 0.80
CA SER A 178 10.78 14.17 1.23
C SER A 178 10.46 14.30 2.72
N MET A 179 9.53 13.48 3.24
CA MET A 179 9.24 13.39 4.68
C MET A 179 10.39 12.85 5.53
N MET A 180 11.36 12.16 4.94
CA MET A 180 12.55 11.66 5.63
C MET A 180 13.68 12.70 5.65
N VAL A 181 13.79 13.51 4.60
CA VAL A 181 14.83 14.54 4.46
C VAL A 181 14.50 15.78 5.28
N TRP A 182 13.21 16.14 5.38
CA TRP A 182 12.75 17.33 6.08
C TRP A 182 11.84 16.99 7.26
N ASP A 183 11.99 17.77 8.34
CA ASP A 183 11.15 17.70 9.54
C ASP A 183 9.75 18.28 9.26
N PHE A 184 8.87 17.42 8.74
CA PHE A 184 7.46 17.74 8.54
C PHE A 184 6.61 17.31 9.74
N SER A 185 5.46 17.98 9.91
CA SER A 185 4.43 17.55 10.86
C SER A 185 3.96 16.11 10.55
N PRO A 186 3.70 15.26 11.57
CA PRO A 186 3.12 13.92 11.38
C PRO A 186 1.81 13.92 10.57
N PHE A 187 1.12 15.06 10.51
CA PHE A 187 -0.06 15.26 9.66
C PHE A 187 0.22 15.04 8.16
N MET A 188 1.42 15.35 7.68
CA MET A 188 1.80 15.18 6.27
C MET A 188 1.71 13.72 5.81
N VAL A 189 1.97 12.76 6.71
CA VAL A 189 1.82 11.33 6.43
C VAL A 189 0.38 11.01 6.01
N HIS A 190 -0.60 11.61 6.70
CA HIS A 190 -2.02 11.36 6.46
C HIS A 190 -2.46 12.01 5.14
N ILE A 191 -1.93 13.19 4.83
CA ILE A 191 -2.15 13.85 3.53
C ILE A 191 -1.67 12.95 2.39
N VAL A 192 -0.43 12.46 2.46
CA VAL A 192 0.14 11.58 1.43
C VAL A 192 -0.70 10.31 1.26
N GLU A 193 -1.17 9.70 2.36
CA GLU A 193 -2.06 8.54 2.30
C GLU A 193 -3.39 8.85 1.61
N MET A 194 -4.01 10.00 1.90
CA MET A 194 -5.24 10.44 1.23
C MET A 194 -5.04 10.66 -0.27
N PHE A 195 -3.90 11.24 -0.68
CA PHE A 195 -3.54 11.38 -2.10
C PHE A 195 -3.33 10.00 -2.77
N VAL A 196 -2.64 9.08 -2.12
CA VAL A 196 -2.48 7.70 -2.63
C VAL A 196 -3.83 7.01 -2.79
N LEU A 197 -4.74 7.11 -1.82
CA LEU A 197 -6.07 6.49 -1.89
C LEU A 197 -6.95 7.10 -2.98
N SER A 198 -6.92 8.42 -3.15
CA SER A 198 -7.67 9.11 -4.21
C SER A 198 -7.11 8.79 -5.61
N SER A 199 -5.79 8.75 -5.77
CA SER A 199 -5.13 8.29 -7.00
C SER A 199 -5.54 6.84 -7.36
N ASN A 200 -5.45 5.93 -6.39
CA ASN A 200 -5.83 4.52 -6.57
C ASN A 200 -7.33 4.37 -6.90
N THR A 201 -8.18 5.25 -6.38
CA THR A 201 -9.62 5.30 -6.70
C THR A 201 -9.84 5.64 -8.17
N VAL A 202 -9.16 6.67 -8.69
CA VAL A 202 -9.26 7.05 -10.10
C VAL A 202 -8.70 5.96 -11.01
N ALA A 203 -7.57 5.36 -10.64
CA ALA A 203 -6.97 4.26 -11.40
C ALA A 203 -7.89 3.04 -11.48
N PHE A 204 -8.42 2.58 -10.34
CA PHE A 204 -9.34 1.43 -10.30
C PHE A 204 -10.63 1.72 -11.10
N LYS A 205 -11.19 2.93 -10.94
CA LYS A 205 -12.34 3.39 -11.72
C LYS A 205 -12.08 3.28 -13.23
N VAL A 206 -10.92 3.72 -13.68
CA VAL A 206 -10.54 3.73 -15.10
C VAL A 206 -10.36 2.31 -15.65
N ILE A 207 -9.66 1.44 -14.93
CA ILE A 207 -9.41 0.05 -15.36
C ILE A 207 -10.69 -0.75 -15.42
N MET A 208 -11.54 -0.59 -14.40
CA MET A 208 -12.78 -1.35 -14.26
C MET A 208 -13.95 -0.71 -15.03
N ASN A 209 -13.75 0.50 -15.56
CA ASN A 209 -14.79 1.33 -16.17
C ASN A 209 -16.04 1.50 -15.26
N GLU A 210 -15.79 1.72 -13.98
CA GLU A 210 -16.85 1.82 -12.94
C GLU A 210 -17.14 3.26 -12.53
N SER A 211 -18.17 3.44 -11.71
CA SER A 211 -18.48 4.74 -11.12
C SER A 211 -17.49 5.10 -9.98
N THR A 212 -17.21 6.40 -9.81
CA THR A 212 -16.33 6.90 -8.73
C THR A 212 -16.73 6.40 -7.33
N PRO A 213 -18.01 6.38 -6.90
CA PRO A 213 -18.35 5.91 -5.55
C PRO A 213 -18.08 4.41 -5.34
N ILE A 214 -18.31 3.56 -6.36
CA ILE A 214 -18.02 2.13 -6.27
C ILE A 214 -16.50 1.92 -6.13
N ALA A 215 -15.70 2.61 -6.96
CA ALA A 215 -14.25 2.55 -6.84
C ALA A 215 -13.77 3.03 -5.46
N ALA A 216 -14.27 4.17 -4.99
CA ALA A 216 -13.86 4.77 -3.72
C ALA A 216 -14.17 3.85 -2.53
N THR A 217 -15.36 3.23 -2.53
CA THR A 217 -15.76 2.29 -1.46
C THR A 217 -14.87 1.05 -1.42
N ILE A 218 -14.54 0.47 -2.58
CA ILE A 218 -13.64 -0.70 -2.65
C ILE A 218 -12.24 -0.34 -2.13
N ILE A 219 -11.68 0.80 -2.56
CA ILE A 219 -10.36 1.25 -2.12
C ILE A 219 -10.35 1.58 -0.61
N ALA A 220 -11.39 2.25 -0.11
CA ALA A 220 -11.53 2.55 1.32
C ALA A 220 -11.68 1.28 2.16
N LEU A 221 -12.49 0.31 1.73
CA LEU A 221 -12.64 -0.99 2.40
C LEU A 221 -11.32 -1.75 2.43
N GLY A 222 -10.56 -1.75 1.33
CA GLY A 222 -9.24 -2.37 1.27
C GLY A 222 -8.25 -1.69 2.23
N ALA A 223 -8.26 -0.36 2.29
CA ALA A 223 -7.42 0.40 3.22
C ALA A 223 -7.76 0.06 4.68
N LEU A 224 -9.04 0.09 5.05
CA LEU A 224 -9.52 -0.26 6.39
C LEU A 224 -9.17 -1.71 6.76
N ALA A 225 -9.40 -2.67 5.85
CA ALA A 225 -9.07 -4.08 6.07
C ALA A 225 -7.56 -4.29 6.32
N SER A 226 -6.72 -3.52 5.63
CA SER A 226 -5.27 -3.57 5.82
C SER A 226 -4.83 -3.03 7.19
N GLN A 227 -5.53 -2.01 7.71
CA GLN A 227 -5.21 -1.37 8.99
C GLN A 227 -5.76 -2.13 10.21
N ILE A 228 -6.91 -2.83 10.10
CA ILE A 228 -7.52 -3.60 11.21
C ILE A 228 -6.55 -4.65 11.77
N ARG A 229 -5.71 -5.27 10.92
CA ARG A 229 -4.72 -6.25 11.37
C ARG A 229 -3.64 -5.67 12.28
N LEU A 230 -3.31 -4.37 12.15
CA LEU A 230 -2.38 -3.69 13.04
C LEU A 230 -2.98 -3.52 14.45
N HIS A 231 -4.25 -3.12 14.52
CA HIS A 231 -4.96 -2.93 15.79
C HIS A 231 -5.16 -4.25 16.56
N HIS A 232 -5.50 -5.33 15.86
CA HIS A 232 -5.70 -6.65 16.48
C HIS A 232 -4.39 -7.25 17.04
N ARG A 233 -3.24 -6.98 16.39
CA ARG A 233 -1.92 -7.41 16.91
C ARG A 233 -1.43 -6.52 18.06
N GLY A 234 -1.75 -5.23 18.06
CA GLY A 234 -1.45 -4.33 19.18
C GLY A 234 -2.12 -4.76 20.49
N LEU A 235 -3.40 -5.14 20.43
CA LEU A 235 -4.14 -5.68 21.58
C LEU A 235 -3.57 -7.03 22.06
N GLY A 236 -3.18 -7.92 21.13
CA GLY A 236 -2.58 -9.21 21.47
C GLY A 236 -1.15 -9.14 22.04
N GLY A 237 -0.39 -8.09 21.68
CA GLY A 237 0.95 -7.84 22.21
C GLY A 237 0.91 -7.35 23.66
N GLN A 238 0.02 -6.42 23.96
CA GLN A 238 -0.18 -5.90 25.32
C GLN A 238 -0.68 -6.99 26.27
N GLN A 239 -1.51 -7.91 25.79
CA GLN A 239 -2.02 -9.03 26.58
C GLN A 239 -0.96 -10.12 26.86
N ARG A 240 0.06 -10.25 25.99
CA ARG A 240 1.24 -11.11 26.22
C ARG A 240 2.21 -10.49 27.22
N GLU A 241 2.40 -9.17 27.18
CA GLU A 241 3.22 -8.48 28.17
C GLU A 241 2.58 -8.50 29.56
N THR A 242 1.25 -8.29 29.67
CA THR A 242 0.55 -8.40 30.96
C THR A 242 0.55 -9.82 31.54
N SER A 243 0.48 -10.85 30.69
CA SER A 243 0.54 -12.25 31.15
C SER A 243 1.96 -12.70 31.49
N PHE A 244 2.99 -12.19 30.82
CA PHE A 244 4.39 -12.42 31.17
C PHE A 244 4.78 -11.70 32.47
N VAL A 245 4.33 -10.46 32.68
CA VAL A 245 4.54 -9.72 33.94
C VAL A 245 3.80 -10.39 35.11
N ALA A 246 2.56 -10.86 34.90
CA ALA A 246 1.82 -11.61 35.91
C ALA A 246 2.48 -12.98 36.25
N SER A 247 3.04 -13.67 35.25
CA SER A 247 3.81 -14.90 35.44
C SER A 247 5.12 -14.66 36.20
N SER A 248 5.82 -13.56 35.92
CA SER A 248 7.07 -13.17 36.59
C SER A 248 6.83 -12.79 38.06
N LEU A 249 5.78 -12.00 38.35
CA LEU A 249 5.39 -11.64 39.72
C LEU A 249 5.02 -12.85 40.57
N ASN A 250 4.33 -13.85 39.99
CA ASN A 250 4.01 -15.10 40.68
C ASN A 250 5.29 -15.91 41.03
N HIS A 251 6.28 -15.94 40.14
CA HIS A 251 7.55 -16.61 40.41
C HIS A 251 8.36 -15.92 41.53
N THR A 252 8.34 -14.59 41.59
CA THR A 252 8.99 -13.81 42.66
C THR A 252 8.26 -13.95 44.00
N LEU A 253 6.93 -14.01 44.01
CA LEU A 253 6.14 -14.26 45.21
C LEU A 253 6.34 -15.67 45.78
N ILE A 254 6.47 -16.69 44.91
CA ILE A 254 6.77 -18.07 45.34
C ILE A 254 8.19 -18.18 45.92
N LEU A 255 9.17 -17.49 45.34
CA LEU A 255 10.54 -17.43 45.89
C LEU A 255 10.61 -16.67 47.23
N ASN A 256 9.82 -15.62 47.42
CA ASN A 256 9.72 -14.90 48.70
C ASN A 256 8.90 -15.63 49.77
N ALA A 257 7.99 -16.54 49.38
CA ALA A 257 7.26 -17.40 50.29
C ALA A 257 8.13 -18.58 50.79
N CYS A 258 9.02 -19.12 49.95
CA CYS A 258 9.95 -20.19 50.34
C CYS A 258 11.13 -19.72 51.20
N THR A 259 11.40 -18.42 51.32
CA THR A 259 12.49 -17.89 52.17
C THR A 259 12.05 -17.49 53.58
N ARG A 260 10.77 -17.60 53.94
CA ARG A 260 10.29 -17.43 55.32
C ARG A 260 10.12 -18.77 56.03
N HIS A 261 11.22 -19.32 56.51
CA HIS A 261 11.19 -20.35 57.55
C HIS A 261 10.99 -19.67 58.92
N PRO A 262 10.09 -20.16 59.80
CA PRO A 262 9.91 -19.62 61.14
C PRO A 262 10.80 -20.37 62.13
N TYR A 263 11.88 -19.76 62.62
CA TYR A 263 12.46 -20.13 63.91
C TYR A 263 13.43 -19.06 64.44
N LYS A 264 12.87 -18.02 65.05
CA LYS A 264 13.50 -17.26 66.12
C LYS A 264 12.37 -16.67 66.95
N ASP A 265 12.18 -17.24 68.14
CA ASP A 265 11.79 -16.55 69.38
C ASP A 265 11.10 -17.54 70.34
N SER A 266 11.92 -18.17 71.18
CA SER A 266 11.52 -18.57 72.53
C SER A 266 12.80 -18.87 73.31
N ILE A 267 13.19 -17.96 74.20
CA ILE A 267 13.73 -18.19 75.55
C ILE A 267 13.86 -16.79 76.15
N PHE A 268 12.78 -16.37 76.81
CA PHE A 268 12.84 -15.34 77.85
C PHE A 268 12.54 -16.05 79.17
N SER A 269 13.22 -15.59 80.22
CA SER A 269 12.89 -15.70 81.65
C SER A 269 13.04 -17.08 82.35
N HIS A 270 14.09 -17.20 83.15
CA HIS A 270 14.09 -17.39 84.62
C HIS A 270 15.57 -17.51 85.03
N MET A 271 16.15 -16.58 85.79
CA MET A 271 16.15 -16.66 87.25
C MET A 271 16.65 -15.34 87.87
N LYS A 272 16.14 -15.09 89.07
CA LYS A 272 16.18 -13.86 89.87
C LYS A 272 17.16 -14.08 91.04
N VAL A 273 17.59 -12.98 91.66
CA VAL A 273 18.04 -12.82 93.07
C VAL A 273 19.55 -12.73 93.34
N SER A 274 19.86 -11.70 94.15
CA SER A 274 21.05 -11.26 94.90
C SER A 274 22.23 -10.70 94.11
#